data_AF-A0A955ZF41-F1
#
_entry.id   AF-A0A955ZF41-F1
#
_cell.length_a   1.000
_cell.length_b   1.000
_cell.length_c   1.000
_cell.angle_alpha   90.00
_cell.angle_beta   90.00
_cell.angle_gamma   90.00
#
_symmetry.space_group_name_H-M   'P 1'
#
loop_
_entity.id
_entity.type
_entity.pdbx_description
1 polymer ?
#
loop_
_entity_poly.entity_id
_entity_poly.type
_entity_poly.pdbx_seq_one_letter_code
_entity_poly.pdbx_strand_id
1 'polypeptide(L)'
;MRDVQMPMDETLGELAAAAAELNKASDQLNAVIENFEDRLAEAGVGLTHWMEDELNVVERSPWQTNFDADAEAHWESCSGWVLGYMKIDGVWRVVVRRMGINRVNADHEWEFFATRDQHARPLVNAPRVVRLEALRKLEALAAQLTERMRDYTDGILEAQKLAQ
;
A
#
# COMPACT_ATOMS: atom_id res chain seq x y z
N MET A 1 -36.64 40.81 -9.95
CA MET A 1 -35.40 40.70 -9.17
C MET A 1 -34.54 39.68 -9.87
N ARG A 2 -33.37 40.07 -10.41
CA ARG A 2 -32.39 39.11 -10.88
C ARG A 2 -31.59 38.71 -9.65
N ASP A 3 -31.62 37.42 -9.31
CA ASP A 3 -30.71 36.88 -8.31
C ASP A 3 -29.29 37.17 -8.76
N VAL A 4 -28.57 37.96 -7.97
CA VAL A 4 -27.14 38.19 -8.17
C VAL A 4 -26.47 36.91 -7.70
N GLN A 5 -26.27 35.99 -8.63
CA GLN A 5 -25.51 34.78 -8.40
C GLN A 5 -24.11 35.19 -7.94
N MET A 6 -23.77 34.89 -6.69
CA MET A 6 -22.48 35.29 -6.15
C MET A 6 -21.41 34.39 -6.76
N PRO A 7 -20.21 34.88 -7.11
CA PRO A 7 -19.11 34.07 -7.67
C PRO A 7 -18.77 32.82 -6.83
N MET A 8 -19.11 32.85 -5.54
CA MET A 8 -18.96 31.73 -4.62
C MET A 8 -19.94 30.58 -4.88
N ASP A 9 -21.17 30.86 -5.34
CA ASP A 9 -22.18 29.83 -5.63
C ASP A 9 -21.79 29.01 -6.87
N GLU A 10 -21.22 29.66 -7.88
CA GLU A 10 -20.67 28.99 -9.07
C GLU A 10 -19.47 28.11 -8.69
N THR A 11 -18.52 28.66 -7.91
CA THR A 11 -17.34 27.93 -7.43
C THR A 11 -17.73 26.69 -6.60
N LEU A 12 -18.74 26.83 -5.73
CA LEU A 12 -19.26 25.70 -4.93
C LEU A 12 -19.98 24.67 -5.79
N GLY A 13 -20.70 25.11 -6.83
CA GLY A 13 -21.31 24.22 -7.82
C GLY A 13 -20.29 23.38 -8.57
N GLU A 14 -19.21 24.00 -9.05
CA GLU A 14 -18.10 23.31 -9.71
C GLU A 14 -17.41 22.32 -8.77
N LEU A 15 -17.14 22.71 -7.53
CA LEU A 15 -16.56 21.83 -6.52
C LEU A 15 -17.45 20.62 -6.25
N ALA A 16 -18.77 20.81 -6.12
CA ALA A 16 -19.71 19.73 -5.88
C ALA A 16 -19.75 18.74 -7.06
N ALA A 17 -19.73 19.24 -8.29
CA ALA A 17 -19.67 18.42 -9.49
C ALA A 17 -18.37 17.59 -9.54
N ALA A 18 -17.22 18.23 -9.32
CA ALA A 18 -15.92 17.54 -9.29
C ALA A 18 -15.84 16.49 -8.16
N ALA A 19 -16.41 16.78 -6.99
CA ALA A 19 -16.48 15.83 -5.89
C ALA A 19 -17.35 14.61 -6.22
N ALA A 20 -18.48 14.82 -6.91
CA ALA A 20 -19.36 13.74 -7.35
C ALA A 20 -18.67 12.83 -8.37
N GLU A 21 -17.96 13.40 -9.35
CA GLU A 21 -17.16 12.63 -10.31
C GLU A 21 -16.05 11.83 -9.62
N LEU A 22 -15.32 12.45 -8.68
CA LEU A 22 -14.28 11.79 -7.91
C LEU A 22 -14.83 10.63 -7.08
N ASN A 23 -16.00 10.80 -6.45
CA ASN A 23 -16.65 9.73 -5.69
C ASN A 23 -17.00 8.55 -6.60
N LYS A 24 -17.64 8.82 -7.73
CA LYS A 24 -18.02 7.79 -8.71
C LYS A 24 -16.79 7.02 -9.22
N ALA A 25 -15.72 7.71 -9.57
CA ALA A 25 -14.47 7.08 -9.98
C ALA A 25 -13.86 6.26 -8.84
N SER A 26 -13.90 6.76 -7.60
CA SER A 26 -13.39 6.06 -6.42
C SER A 26 -14.16 4.79 -6.10
N ASP A 27 -15.47 4.75 -6.33
CA ASP A 27 -16.30 3.56 -6.16
C ASP A 27 -15.96 2.49 -7.20
N GLN A 28 -15.69 2.90 -8.45
CA GLN A 28 -15.21 2.00 -9.49
C GLN A 28 -13.85 1.39 -9.13
N LEU A 29 -12.94 2.16 -8.51
CA LEU A 29 -11.66 1.62 -8.02
C LEU A 29 -11.88 0.55 -6.94
N ASN A 30 -12.86 0.73 -6.05
CA ASN A 30 -13.19 -0.29 -5.04
C ASN A 30 -13.67 -1.58 -5.69
N ALA A 31 -14.57 -1.50 -6.68
CA ALA A 31 -15.05 -2.69 -7.39
C ALA A 31 -13.90 -3.46 -8.08
N VAL A 32 -12.90 -2.76 -8.63
CA VAL A 32 -11.70 -3.40 -9.21
C VAL A 32 -10.88 -4.13 -8.14
N ILE A 33 -10.68 -3.50 -6.97
CA ILE A 33 -9.93 -4.11 -5.86
C ILE A 33 -10.66 -5.34 -5.33
N GLU A 34 -11.97 -5.25 -5.11
CA GLU A 34 -12.80 -6.36 -4.62
C GLU A 34 -12.80 -7.53 -5.62
N ASN A 35 -12.98 -7.26 -6.91
CA ASN A 35 -12.90 -8.29 -7.94
C ASN A 35 -11.50 -8.96 -8.01
N PHE A 36 -10.43 -8.21 -7.74
CA PHE A 36 -9.09 -8.80 -7.65
C PHE A 36 -8.95 -9.69 -6.41
N GLU A 37 -9.46 -9.26 -5.24
CA GLU A 37 -9.50 -10.06 -4.02
C GLU A 37 -10.27 -11.37 -4.21
N ASP A 38 -11.45 -11.30 -4.85
CA ASP A 38 -12.29 -12.47 -5.12
C ASP A 38 -11.54 -13.48 -6.00
N ARG A 39 -10.86 -13.01 -7.05
CA ARG A 39 -10.05 -13.88 -7.91
C ARG A 39 -8.88 -14.55 -7.17
N LEU A 40 -8.23 -13.85 -6.23
CA LEU A 40 -7.20 -14.45 -5.39
C LEU A 40 -7.79 -15.49 -4.44
N ALA A 41 -8.96 -15.21 -3.87
CA ALA A 41 -9.64 -16.14 -2.98
C ALA A 41 -10.12 -17.40 -3.72
N GLU A 42 -10.68 -17.26 -4.92
CA GLU A 42 -11.07 -18.36 -5.81
C GLU A 42 -9.86 -19.22 -6.22
N ALA A 43 -8.70 -18.61 -6.43
CA ALA A 43 -7.45 -19.31 -6.69
C ALA A 43 -6.90 -20.05 -5.45
N GLY A 44 -7.51 -19.88 -4.27
CA GLY A 44 -7.11 -20.55 -3.04
C GLY A 44 -5.85 -19.96 -2.40
N VAL A 45 -5.54 -18.68 -2.67
CA VAL A 45 -4.37 -18.03 -2.07
C VAL A 45 -4.59 -17.88 -0.55
N GLY A 46 -3.83 -18.66 0.22
CA GLY A 46 -4.00 -18.81 1.67
C GLY A 46 -2.80 -18.39 2.50
N LEU A 47 -1.97 -17.46 2.01
CA LEU A 47 -0.75 -17.02 2.68
C LEU A 47 -0.70 -15.51 2.88
N THR A 48 -0.01 -15.09 3.95
CA THR A 48 0.24 -13.68 4.23
C THR A 48 1.49 -13.23 3.48
N HIS A 49 1.41 -12.11 2.77
CA HIS A 49 2.53 -11.53 2.02
C HIS A 49 2.52 -10.00 2.08
N TRP A 50 3.70 -9.38 2.11
CA TRP A 50 3.87 -7.92 2.07
C TRP A 50 4.94 -7.54 1.06
N MET A 51 4.67 -6.53 0.23
CA MET A 51 5.61 -5.99 -0.76
C MET A 51 6.57 -4.99 -0.09
N GLU A 52 7.43 -5.47 0.81
CA GLU A 52 8.25 -4.64 1.70
C GLU A 52 9.48 -3.97 1.03
N ASP A 53 9.67 -4.15 -0.28
CA ASP A 53 10.69 -3.43 -1.04
C ASP A 53 10.39 -1.92 -1.07
N GLU A 54 11.41 -1.08 -0.88
CA GLU A 54 11.33 0.38 -0.98
C GLU A 54 10.69 0.85 -2.30
N LEU A 55 10.94 0.12 -3.41
CA LEU A 55 10.35 0.41 -4.72
C LEU A 55 8.83 0.19 -4.76
N ASN A 56 8.29 -0.51 -3.76
CA ASN A 56 6.89 -0.86 -3.64
C ASN A 56 6.09 -0.01 -2.66
N VAL A 57 6.73 1.00 -2.06
CA VAL A 57 6.03 2.01 -1.25
C VAL A 57 5.10 2.84 -2.13
N VAL A 58 3.86 2.95 -1.68
CA VAL A 58 2.77 3.73 -2.27
C VAL A 58 2.62 5.05 -1.49
N GLU A 59 2.32 6.14 -2.19
CA GLU A 59 2.18 7.49 -1.65
C GLU A 59 3.40 7.85 -0.78
N ARG A 60 4.59 7.64 -1.36
CA ARG A 60 5.86 7.82 -0.67
C ARG A 60 6.14 9.31 -0.47
N SER A 61 6.40 9.72 0.76
CA SER A 61 6.89 11.06 1.06
C SER A 61 8.31 11.24 0.50
N PRO A 62 8.70 12.47 0.12
CA PRO A 62 10.10 12.77 -0.14
C PRO A 62 10.98 12.36 1.04
N TRP A 63 12.24 12.04 0.75
CA TRP A 63 13.26 11.90 1.79
C TRP A 63 13.43 13.23 2.51
N GLN A 64 13.37 13.19 3.84
CA GLN A 64 13.67 14.31 4.71
C GLN A 64 15.03 14.06 5.35
N THR A 65 15.99 14.93 5.06
CA THR A 65 17.29 14.94 5.72
C THR A 65 17.15 15.66 7.05
N ASN A 66 17.49 14.98 8.12
CA ASN A 66 17.51 15.56 9.45
C ASN A 66 18.97 15.75 9.86
N PHE A 67 19.34 17.01 10.00
CA PHE A 67 20.65 17.40 10.51
C PHE A 67 20.54 17.51 12.02
N ASP A 68 21.21 16.60 12.73
CA ASP A 68 21.54 16.86 14.12
C ASP A 68 22.85 17.65 14.14
N ALA A 69 22.81 18.88 14.65
CA ALA A 69 23.95 19.81 14.59
C ALA A 69 25.18 19.29 15.35
N ASP A 70 24.98 18.33 16.26
CA ASP A 70 26.00 17.75 17.11
C ASP A 70 26.42 16.31 16.69
N ALA A 71 25.82 15.72 15.64
CA ALA A 71 26.14 14.38 15.17
C ALA A 71 26.85 14.39 13.81
N GLU A 72 27.95 13.63 13.68
CA GLU A 72 28.63 13.36 12.40
C GLU A 72 27.78 12.46 11.47
N ALA A 73 26.66 11.91 11.96
CA ALA A 73 25.78 11.03 11.21
C ALA A 73 24.58 11.77 10.63
N HIS A 74 24.36 11.62 9.33
CA HIS A 74 23.15 12.08 8.65
C HIS A 74 22.09 10.98 8.67
N TRP A 75 20.88 11.31 9.11
CA TRP A 75 19.73 10.41 8.97
C TRP A 75 18.71 11.00 8.01
N GLU A 76 18.24 10.16 7.11
CA GLU A 76 17.12 10.48 6.24
C GLU A 76 15.96 9.56 6.52
N SER A 77 14.75 10.12 6.45
CA SER A 77 13.53 9.35 6.61
C SER A 77 12.55 9.63 5.48
N CYS A 78 11.85 8.61 5.03
CA CYS A 78 10.63 8.75 4.25
C CYS A 78 9.55 7.86 4.85
N SER A 79 8.30 8.11 4.48
CA SER A 79 7.18 7.26 4.88
C SER A 79 6.24 7.05 3.72
N GLY A 80 5.45 5.98 3.77
CA GLY A 80 4.39 5.74 2.82
C GLY A 80 3.57 4.53 3.25
N TRP A 81 3.00 3.85 2.27
CA TRP A 81 2.21 2.66 2.48
C TRP A 81 2.85 1.47 1.80
N VAL A 82 2.80 0.31 2.45
CA VAL A 82 3.16 -0.96 1.82
C VAL A 82 1.91 -1.76 1.58
N LEU A 83 1.83 -2.32 0.37
CA LEU A 83 0.77 -3.21 -0.07
C LEU A 83 1.06 -4.65 0.39
N GLY A 84 0.02 -5.37 0.78
CA GLY A 84 0.11 -6.78 1.12
C GLY A 84 -1.19 -7.53 0.88
N TYR A 85 -1.16 -8.81 1.22
CA TYR A 85 -2.31 -9.71 1.22
C TYR A 85 -2.31 -10.46 2.54
N MET A 86 -3.40 -10.38 3.30
CA MET A 86 -3.51 -11.06 4.58
C MET A 86 -4.95 -11.34 4.96
N LYS A 87 -5.14 -12.19 5.97
CA LYS A 87 -6.45 -12.49 6.54
C LYS A 87 -6.83 -11.42 7.58
N ILE A 88 -7.93 -10.70 7.33
CA ILE A 88 -8.56 -9.77 8.27
C ILE A 88 -9.99 -10.25 8.51
N ASP A 89 -10.36 -10.41 9.79
CA ASP A 89 -11.70 -10.86 10.21
C ASP A 89 -12.18 -12.14 9.50
N GLY A 90 -11.25 -13.08 9.31
CA GLY A 90 -11.55 -14.37 8.68
C GLY A 90 -11.55 -14.35 7.15
N VAL A 91 -11.39 -13.20 6.50
CA VAL A 91 -11.40 -13.06 5.04
C VAL A 91 -10.04 -12.60 4.53
N TRP A 92 -9.56 -13.21 3.45
CA TRP A 92 -8.33 -12.77 2.81
C TRP A 92 -8.57 -11.50 2.00
N ARG A 93 -7.76 -10.48 2.24
CA ARG A 93 -7.92 -9.13 1.68
C ARG A 93 -6.59 -8.61 1.17
N VAL A 94 -6.65 -7.76 0.15
CA VAL A 94 -5.55 -6.86 -0.17
C VAL A 94 -5.55 -5.77 0.89
N VAL A 95 -4.39 -5.54 1.50
CA VAL A 95 -4.24 -4.67 2.66
C VAL A 95 -3.13 -3.68 2.48
N VAL A 96 -3.19 -2.60 3.24
CA VAL A 96 -2.10 -1.63 3.36
C VAL A 96 -1.79 -1.36 4.82
N ARG A 97 -0.53 -1.00 5.09
CA ARG A 97 -0.09 -0.44 6.37
C ARG A 97 0.94 0.66 6.13
N ARG A 98 1.09 1.56 7.09
CA ARG A 98 2.14 2.57 7.03
C ARG A 98 3.52 1.93 7.24
N MET A 99 4.49 2.40 6.47
CA MET A 99 5.91 2.05 6.64
C MET A 99 6.73 3.33 6.62
N GLY A 100 7.61 3.50 7.60
CA GLY A 100 8.69 4.47 7.57
C GLY A 100 9.97 3.77 7.15
N ILE A 101 10.72 4.36 6.23
CA ILE A 101 12.06 3.92 5.85
C ILE A 101 13.02 4.98 6.35
N ASN A 102 13.97 4.56 7.17
CA ASN A 102 15.07 5.39 7.61
C ASN A 102 16.34 4.87 6.95
N ARG A 103 17.20 5.79 6.53
CA ARG A 103 18.57 5.47 6.14
C ARG A 103 19.53 6.33 6.94
N VAL A 104 20.56 5.71 7.51
CA VAL A 104 21.60 6.41 8.26
C VAL A 104 22.89 6.28 7.49
N ASN A 105 23.59 7.40 7.32
CA ASN A 105 24.95 7.40 6.81
C ASN A 105 25.89 7.31 8.00
N ALA A 106 26.21 6.07 8.38
CA ALA A 106 27.27 5.76 9.34
C ALA A 106 28.48 5.28 8.53
N ASP A 107 29.65 5.88 8.74
CA ASP A 107 30.90 5.47 8.11
C ASP A 107 30.91 5.45 6.56
N HIS A 108 30.12 6.31 5.90
CA HIS A 108 29.93 6.37 4.43
C HIS A 108 29.13 5.20 3.82
N GLU A 109 28.48 4.38 4.64
CA GLU A 109 27.54 3.35 4.19
C GLU A 109 26.12 3.68 4.65
N TRP A 110 25.14 3.42 3.78
CA TRP A 110 23.73 3.63 4.10
C TRP A 110 23.13 2.36 4.72
N GLU A 111 22.84 2.42 6.01
CA GLU A 111 22.07 1.38 6.69
C GLU A 111 20.57 1.70 6.64
N PHE A 112 19.75 0.71 6.27
CA PHE A 112 18.30 0.89 6.10
C PHE A 112 17.51 0.26 7.26
N PHE A 113 16.58 1.01 7.82
CA PHE A 113 15.69 0.57 8.89
C PHE A 113 14.23 0.85 8.53
N ALA A 114 13.40 -0.19 8.54
CA ALA A 114 11.97 -0.05 8.31
C ALA A 114 11.20 -0.04 9.64
N THR A 115 10.42 1.01 9.87
CA THR A 115 9.39 1.05 10.93
C THR A 115 8.05 0.69 10.33
N ARG A 116 7.29 -0.18 11.01
CA ARG A 116 6.04 -0.74 10.49
C ARG A 116 4.92 -0.41 11.44
N ASP A 117 3.85 0.18 10.94
CA ASP A 117 2.59 0.22 11.68
C ASP A 117 2.05 -1.20 11.81
N GLN A 118 1.65 -1.59 13.02
CA GLN A 118 1.07 -2.91 13.27
C GLN A 118 -0.35 -3.00 12.74
N HIS A 119 -1.01 -1.86 12.47
CA HIS A 119 -2.40 -1.81 12.05
C HIS A 119 -2.55 -1.83 10.52
N ALA A 120 -2.54 -3.04 9.96
CA ALA A 120 -2.99 -3.27 8.59
C ALA A 120 -4.49 -2.98 8.45
N ARG A 121 -4.88 -2.44 7.29
CA ARG A 121 -6.29 -2.20 6.94
C ARG A 121 -6.59 -2.67 5.52
N PRO A 122 -7.83 -3.09 5.21
CA PRO A 122 -8.24 -3.39 3.84
C PRO A 122 -7.95 -2.22 2.90
N LEU A 123 -7.46 -2.50 1.69
CA LEU A 123 -7.07 -1.48 0.72
C LEU A 123 -8.28 -0.60 0.34
N VAL A 124 -9.48 -1.16 0.24
CA VAL A 124 -10.73 -0.41 -0.02
C VAL A 124 -11.01 0.70 1.00
N ASN A 125 -10.48 0.55 2.23
CA ASN A 125 -10.62 1.53 3.32
C ASN A 125 -9.42 2.50 3.40
N ALA A 126 -8.46 2.41 2.48
CA ALA A 126 -7.31 3.31 2.43
C ALA A 126 -7.66 4.66 1.77
N PRO A 127 -6.85 5.72 2.00
CA PRO A 127 -6.99 6.98 1.28
C PRO A 127 -7.05 6.78 -0.24
N ARG A 128 -7.81 7.63 -0.95
CA ARG A 128 -8.05 7.49 -2.40
C ARG A 128 -6.76 7.41 -3.22
N VAL A 129 -5.78 8.25 -2.89
CA VAL A 129 -4.48 8.27 -3.55
C VAL A 129 -3.72 6.94 -3.37
N VAL A 130 -3.79 6.34 -2.18
CA VAL A 130 -3.19 5.04 -1.88
C VAL A 130 -3.86 3.95 -2.72
N ARG A 131 -5.19 3.93 -2.80
CA ARG A 131 -5.93 2.98 -3.66
C ARG A 131 -5.53 3.10 -5.13
N LEU A 132 -5.47 4.33 -5.64
CA LEU A 132 -5.10 4.59 -7.03
C LEU A 132 -3.69 4.11 -7.37
N GLU A 133 -2.72 4.38 -6.50
CA GLU A 133 -1.34 3.94 -6.72
C GLU A 133 -1.15 2.44 -6.49
N ALA A 134 -1.82 1.87 -5.49
CA ALA A 134 -1.78 0.43 -5.21
C ALA A 134 -2.35 -0.40 -6.38
N LEU A 135 -3.37 0.11 -7.09
CA LEU A 135 -3.92 -0.56 -8.28
C LEU A 135 -2.85 -0.84 -9.34
N ARG A 136 -1.89 0.08 -9.51
CA ARG A 136 -0.77 -0.09 -10.46
C ARG A 136 0.20 -1.20 -10.04
N LYS A 137 0.11 -1.67 -8.79
CA LYS A 137 0.97 -2.69 -8.21
C LYS A 137 0.27 -4.03 -8.00
N LEU A 138 -1.03 -4.17 -8.29
CA LEU A 138 -1.76 -5.43 -8.08
C LEU A 138 -1.19 -6.60 -8.90
N GLU A 139 -0.75 -6.35 -10.14
CA GLU A 139 -0.11 -7.38 -10.96
C GLU A 139 1.21 -7.87 -10.33
N ALA A 140 2.03 -6.93 -9.83
CA ALA A 140 3.26 -7.26 -9.13
C ALA A 140 2.98 -8.02 -7.81
N LEU A 141 1.91 -7.66 -7.08
CA LEU A 141 1.47 -8.40 -5.90
C LEU A 141 1.11 -9.84 -6.25
N ALA A 142 0.32 -10.06 -7.31
CA ALA A 142 -0.07 -11.39 -7.77
C ALA A 142 1.15 -12.24 -8.19
N ALA A 143 2.14 -11.62 -8.84
CA ALA A 143 3.38 -12.28 -9.21
C ALA A 143 4.17 -12.74 -7.96
N GLN A 144 4.35 -11.86 -6.97
CA GLN A 144 5.05 -12.21 -5.73
C GLN A 144 4.29 -13.26 -4.90
N LEU A 145 2.95 -13.20 -4.86
CA LEU A 145 2.14 -14.25 -4.24
C LEU A 145 2.35 -15.60 -4.93
N THR A 146 2.43 -15.61 -6.27
CA THR A 146 2.68 -16.84 -7.05
C THR A 146 4.05 -17.44 -6.73
N GLU A 147 5.09 -16.61 -6.69
CA GLU A 147 6.44 -17.03 -6.29
C GLU A 147 6.42 -17.60 -4.86
N ARG A 148 5.82 -16.87 -3.92
CA ARG A 148 5.74 -17.28 -2.52
C ARG A 148 4.99 -18.59 -2.33
N MET A 149 3.92 -18.83 -3.09
CA MET A 149 3.19 -20.11 -3.05
C MET A 149 4.06 -21.28 -3.54
N ARG A 150 4.91 -21.07 -4.54
CA ARG A 150 5.85 -22.09 -5.01
C ARG A 150 6.87 -22.43 -3.94
N ASP A 151 7.49 -21.43 -3.33
CA ASP A 151 8.45 -21.63 -2.23
C ASP A 151 7.84 -22.44 -1.08
N TYR A 152 6.61 -22.10 -0.67
CA TYR A 152 5.91 -22.84 0.39
C TYR A 152 5.60 -24.28 -0.02
N THR A 153 5.21 -24.51 -1.28
CA THR A 153 4.95 -25.85 -1.78
C THR A 153 6.22 -26.71 -1.74
N ASP A 154 7.35 -26.16 -2.21
CA ASP A 154 8.64 -26.83 -2.20
C ASP A 154 9.07 -27.15 -0.75
N GLY A 155 8.95 -26.19 0.17
CA GLY A 155 9.25 -26.41 1.59
C GLY A 155 8.38 -27.48 2.25
N ILE A 156 7.09 -27.57 1.91
CA ILE A 156 6.20 -28.64 2.39
C ILE A 156 6.66 -30.00 1.87
N LEU A 157 7.01 -30.10 0.59
CA LEU A 157 7.47 -31.34 -0.03
C LEU A 157 8.80 -31.81 0.58
N GLU A 158 9.72 -30.89 0.88
CA GLU A 158 10.97 -31.21 1.59
C GLU A 158 10.72 -31.70 3.02
N ALA A 159 9.86 -31.01 3.77
CA ALA A 159 9.52 -31.40 5.14
C ALA A 159 8.88 -32.80 5.19
N GLN A 160 8.05 -33.15 4.20
CA GLN A 160 7.45 -34.49 4.09
C GLN A 160 8.50 -35.57 3.86
N LYS A 161 9.56 -35.31 3.08
CA LYS A 161 10.65 -36.27 2.86
C LYS A 161 11.44 -36.55 4.13
N LEU A 162 11.62 -35.55 4.99
CA LEU A 162 12.35 -35.69 6.25
C LEU A 162 11.54 -36.43 7.34
N ALA A 163 10.22 -36.49 7.19
CA ALA A 163 9.30 -37.15 8.12
C ALA A 163 9.05 -38.63 7.79
N GLN A 164 9.61 -39.15 6.70
CA GLN A 164 9.55 -40.55 6.27
C GLN A 164 10.85 -41.28 6.62
#